data_AF-A0A6I1JW32-F1
#
_entry.id   AF-A0A6I1JW32-F1
#
_cell.length_a   1.000
_cell.length_b   1.000
_cell.length_c   1.000
_cell.angle_alpha   90.00
_cell.angle_beta   90.00
_cell.angle_gamma   90.00
#
_symmetry.space_group_name_H-M   'P 1'
#
loop_
_entity.id
_entity.type
_entity.pdbx_description
1 polymer ?
#
loop_
_entity_poly.entity_id
_entity_poly.type
_entity_poly.pdbx_seq_one_letter_code
_entity_poly.pdbx_strand_id
1 'polypeptide(L)'
;NPAEVVTESNRTRIRTEIGNRRSSIYFYACNDDGCQSIQYRTLFQRHERFTLAFVNAWNYEKRFAKVYLDRDGDLVLEWDVDLDGGVSVAYVAESIATFQTMLNTFDRFTPREQSPDNGSNAGRSLTPGTPPSGGRSLTPGRPPADPGQSGTGGKGTTGDVPGERRT
;
A
#
# COMPACT_ATOMS: atom_id res chain seq x y z
N ASN A 1 2.13 -16.80 16.29
CA ASN A 1 1.83 -18.10 15.62
C ASN A 1 3.12 -18.77 15.17
N PRO A 2 3.28 -20.11 15.19
CA PRO A 2 4.52 -20.75 14.74
C PRO A 2 4.70 -20.61 13.22
N ALA A 3 5.95 -20.48 12.78
CA ALA A 3 6.31 -20.52 11.37
C ALA A 3 6.06 -21.91 10.78
N GLU A 4 5.57 -21.97 9.55
CA GLU A 4 5.18 -23.19 8.86
C GLU A 4 5.87 -23.25 7.49
N VAL A 5 6.45 -24.40 7.14
CA VAL A 5 6.93 -24.68 5.78
C VAL A 5 5.74 -25.18 4.96
N VAL A 6 5.45 -24.48 3.87
CA VAL A 6 4.34 -24.81 2.95
C VAL A 6 4.92 -25.15 1.59
N THR A 7 4.59 -26.33 1.07
CA THR A 7 5.00 -26.80 -0.26
C THR A 7 3.78 -27.02 -1.13
N GLU A 8 3.61 -26.20 -2.16
CA GLU A 8 2.46 -26.24 -3.07
C GLU A 8 2.98 -26.19 -4.52
N SER A 9 2.52 -27.10 -5.39
CA SER A 9 2.91 -27.14 -6.81
C SER A 9 4.42 -27.08 -7.04
N ASN A 10 5.19 -27.85 -6.25
CA ASN A 10 6.66 -27.88 -6.27
C ASN A 10 7.35 -26.54 -5.93
N ARG A 11 6.65 -25.63 -5.23
CA ARG A 11 7.22 -24.40 -4.70
C ARG A 11 7.11 -24.39 -3.18
N THR A 12 8.25 -24.24 -2.52
CA THR A 12 8.34 -24.15 -1.06
C THR A 12 8.39 -22.69 -0.63
N ARG A 13 7.67 -22.36 0.45
CA ARG A 13 7.72 -21.06 1.13
C ARG A 13 7.58 -21.24 2.63
N ILE A 14 8.04 -20.27 3.40
CA ILE A 14 7.69 -20.17 4.82
C ILE A 14 6.48 -19.27 4.95
N ARG A 15 5.52 -19.68 5.76
CA ARG A 15 4.39 -18.86 6.18
C ARG A 15 4.54 -18.58 7.66
N THR A 16 4.57 -17.32 8.03
CA THR A 16 4.83 -16.90 9.41
C THR A 16 4.14 -15.59 9.73
N GLU A 17 4.18 -15.20 10.99
CA GLU A 17 3.76 -13.89 11.47
C GLU A 17 5.00 -13.02 11.67
N ILE A 18 5.02 -11.84 11.05
CA ILE A 18 6.07 -10.84 11.24
C ILE A 18 5.38 -9.59 11.75
N GLY A 19 5.71 -9.17 12.98
CA GLY A 19 4.89 -8.20 13.70
C GLY A 19 3.47 -8.73 13.91
N ASN A 20 2.46 -8.01 13.41
CA ASN A 20 1.05 -8.41 13.50
C ASN A 20 0.48 -8.83 12.13
N ARG A 21 1.34 -9.15 11.16
CA ARG A 21 0.94 -9.44 9.77
C ARG A 21 1.39 -10.84 9.37
N ARG A 22 0.44 -11.63 8.83
CA ARG A 22 0.74 -12.91 8.21
C ARG A 22 1.50 -12.66 6.91
N SER A 23 2.71 -13.20 6.84
CA SER A 23 3.66 -12.97 5.76
C SER A 23 4.14 -14.29 5.18
N SER A 24 4.54 -14.27 3.92
CA SER A 24 5.20 -15.39 3.24
C SER A 24 6.63 -15.02 2.92
N ILE A 25 7.55 -15.98 3.10
CA ILE A 25 8.93 -15.88 2.68
C ILE A 25 9.12 -16.88 1.54
N TYR A 26 9.40 -16.36 0.35
CA TYR A 26 9.68 -17.17 -0.83
C TYR A 26 11.19 -17.27 -1.04
N PHE A 27 11.61 -18.39 -1.61
CA PHE A 27 13.00 -18.66 -1.95
C PHE A 27 13.17 -18.67 -3.47
N TYR A 28 14.25 -18.05 -3.95
CA TYR A 28 14.52 -17.87 -5.36
C TYR A 28 15.95 -18.27 -5.72
N ALA A 29 16.11 -18.64 -6.99
CA ALA A 29 17.39 -19.09 -7.57
C ALA A 29 18.11 -20.13 -6.67
N CYS A 30 17.37 -21.17 -6.29
CA CYS A 30 17.89 -22.24 -5.43
C CYS A 30 18.64 -23.30 -6.22
N ASN A 31 19.72 -23.79 -5.64
CA ASN A 31 20.54 -24.90 -6.09
C ASN A 31 20.93 -25.77 -4.87
N ASP A 32 21.86 -26.71 -5.05
CA ASP A 32 22.30 -27.64 -3.99
C ASP A 32 22.98 -26.92 -2.79
N ASP A 33 23.51 -25.72 -2.99
CA ASP A 33 24.19 -24.91 -1.97
C ASP A 33 23.24 -23.93 -1.25
N GLY A 34 21.96 -23.89 -1.64
CA GLY A 34 20.94 -23.00 -1.07
C GLY A 34 20.35 -22.04 -2.10
N CYS A 35 19.81 -20.92 -1.64
CA CYS A 35 19.08 -19.96 -2.47
C CYS A 35 19.79 -18.61 -2.49
N GLN A 36 19.85 -17.97 -3.66
CA GLN A 36 20.55 -16.70 -3.85
C GLN A 36 19.73 -15.50 -3.39
N SER A 37 18.42 -15.63 -3.27
CA SER A 37 17.58 -14.55 -2.73
C SER A 37 16.35 -15.08 -2.01
N ILE A 38 15.84 -14.25 -1.11
CA ILE A 38 14.53 -14.45 -0.46
C ILE A 38 13.65 -13.25 -0.69
N GLN A 39 12.34 -13.48 -0.72
CA GLN A 39 11.35 -12.43 -0.84
C GLN A 39 10.36 -12.50 0.31
N TYR A 40 10.24 -11.40 1.03
CA TYR A 40 9.17 -11.18 1.98
C TYR A 40 7.94 -10.64 1.27
N ARG A 41 6.78 -11.22 1.52
CA ARG A 41 5.50 -10.77 0.94
C ARG A 41 4.38 -10.79 1.96
N THR A 42 3.63 -9.71 2.03
CA THR A 42 2.41 -9.60 2.83
C THR A 42 1.27 -9.12 1.94
N LEU A 43 0.14 -9.83 1.99
CA LEU A 43 -1.07 -9.46 1.27
C LEU A 43 -2.01 -8.69 2.21
N PHE A 44 -2.68 -7.69 1.66
CA PHE A 44 -3.70 -6.91 2.32
C PHE A 44 -4.99 -7.07 1.54
N GLN A 45 -6.10 -7.25 2.27
CA GLN A 45 -7.42 -7.34 1.65
C GLN A 45 -7.69 -6.09 0.83
N ARG A 46 -8.26 -6.29 -0.36
CA ARG A 46 -8.73 -5.20 -1.22
C ARG A 46 -9.52 -4.13 -0.46
N HIS A 47 -9.19 -2.87 -0.69
CA HIS A 47 -9.92 -1.71 -0.18
C HIS A 47 -9.98 -0.64 -1.27
N GLU A 48 -11.11 0.08 -1.39
CA GLU A 48 -11.29 1.18 -2.35
C GLU A 48 -10.19 2.27 -2.33
N ARG A 49 -9.50 2.46 -1.20
CA ARG A 49 -8.43 3.46 -1.05
C ARG A 49 -7.08 2.96 -1.58
N PHE A 50 -6.94 1.66 -1.82
CA PHE A 50 -5.75 1.04 -2.40
C PHE A 50 -5.72 1.25 -3.92
N THR A 51 -5.51 2.51 -4.32
CA THR A 51 -5.41 2.94 -5.71
C THR A 51 -3.95 2.93 -6.19
N LEU A 52 -3.73 3.03 -7.51
CA LEU A 52 -2.37 3.22 -8.06
C LEU A 52 -1.70 4.49 -7.54
N ALA A 53 -2.46 5.55 -7.25
CA ALA A 53 -1.93 6.77 -6.65
C ALA A 53 -1.41 6.53 -5.21
N PHE A 54 -2.16 5.76 -4.41
CA PHE A 54 -1.74 5.33 -3.07
C PHE A 54 -0.45 4.50 -3.13
N VAL A 55 -0.40 3.53 -4.05
CA VAL A 55 0.79 2.69 -4.29
C VAL A 55 1.99 3.54 -4.68
N ASN A 56 1.82 4.48 -5.62
CA ASN A 56 2.89 5.33 -6.09
C ASN A 56 3.40 6.26 -4.98
N ALA A 57 2.52 6.80 -4.14
CA ALA A 57 2.91 7.61 -2.99
C ALA A 57 3.80 6.84 -2.02
N TRP A 58 3.45 5.58 -1.69
CA TRP A 58 4.31 4.73 -0.88
C TRP A 58 5.69 4.52 -1.53
N ASN A 59 5.72 4.07 -2.78
CA ASN A 59 6.95 3.74 -3.49
C ASN A 59 7.85 4.98 -3.73
N TYR A 60 7.25 6.17 -3.80
CA TYR A 60 8.00 7.42 -3.91
C TYR A 60 8.65 7.82 -2.57
N GLU A 61 7.94 7.66 -1.46
CA GLU A 61 8.39 8.12 -0.15
C GLU A 61 9.28 7.11 0.59
N LYS A 62 9.13 5.81 0.32
CA LYS A 62 9.78 4.75 1.11
C LYS A 62 10.81 4.04 0.27
N ARG A 63 11.99 3.88 0.85
CA ARG A 63 13.15 3.26 0.19
C ARG A 63 13.06 1.74 0.15
N PHE A 64 12.58 1.13 1.23
CA PHE A 64 12.57 -0.32 1.39
C PHE A 64 11.14 -0.85 1.30
N ALA A 65 11.01 -2.04 0.72
CA ALA A 65 9.76 -2.68 0.32
C ALA A 65 8.93 -1.87 -0.68
N LYS A 66 8.58 -2.51 -1.80
CA LYS A 66 7.67 -1.95 -2.80
C LYS A 66 6.25 -2.40 -2.51
N VAL A 67 5.30 -1.59 -2.93
CA VAL A 67 3.87 -1.93 -2.91
C VAL A 67 3.35 -2.01 -4.34
N TYR A 68 2.43 -2.92 -4.59
CA TYR A 68 1.71 -3.01 -5.86
C TYR A 68 0.34 -3.68 -5.68
N LEU A 69 -0.55 -3.51 -6.67
CA LEU A 69 -1.79 -4.28 -6.76
C LEU A 69 -1.52 -5.52 -7.60
N ASP A 70 -1.90 -6.70 -7.12
CA ASP A 70 -1.81 -7.91 -7.91
C ASP A 70 -2.97 -8.04 -8.92
N ARG A 71 -3.04 -9.19 -9.61
CA ARG A 71 -4.01 -9.41 -10.69
C ARG A 71 -5.47 -9.38 -10.21
N ASP A 72 -5.71 -9.70 -8.95
CA ASP A 72 -7.04 -9.71 -8.35
C ASP A 72 -7.37 -8.36 -7.67
N GLY A 73 -6.40 -7.43 -7.69
CA GLY A 73 -6.51 -6.11 -7.09
C GLY A 73 -6.25 -6.11 -5.58
N ASP A 74 -5.68 -7.19 -5.04
CA ASP A 74 -5.19 -7.21 -3.67
C ASP A 74 -3.88 -6.43 -3.59
N LEU A 75 -3.71 -5.71 -2.48
CA LEU A 75 -2.52 -4.91 -2.25
C LEU A 75 -1.42 -5.79 -1.66
N VAL A 76 -0.23 -5.67 -2.21
CA VAL A 76 0.93 -6.47 -1.82
C VAL A 76 2.04 -5.53 -1.35
N LEU A 77 2.58 -5.78 -0.15
CA LEU A 77 3.89 -5.25 0.26
C LEU A 77 4.94 -6.35 0.06
N GLU A 78 6.00 -6.05 -0.69
CA GLU A 78 7.02 -7.00 -1.10
C GLU A 78 8.43 -6.44 -0.89
N TRP A 79 9.35 -7.24 -0.37
CA TRP A 79 10.76 -6.89 -0.30
C TRP A 79 11.66 -8.08 -0.62
N ASP A 80 12.50 -7.92 -1.63
CA ASP A 80 13.51 -8.87 -2.07
C ASP A 80 14.84 -8.61 -1.35
N VAL A 81 15.47 -9.67 -0.83
CA VAL A 81 16.76 -9.63 -0.15
C VAL A 81 17.74 -10.53 -0.88
N ASP A 82 18.82 -9.92 -1.34
CA ASP A 82 19.95 -10.61 -1.95
C ASP A 82 20.76 -11.34 -0.87
N LEU A 83 21.06 -12.61 -1.15
CA LEU A 83 21.89 -13.50 -0.35
C LEU A 83 23.13 -13.97 -1.12
N ASP A 84 23.29 -13.52 -2.38
CA ASP A 84 24.42 -13.89 -3.22
C ASP A 84 25.75 -13.41 -2.61
N GLY A 85 26.82 -14.15 -2.90
CA GLY A 85 28.14 -13.93 -2.27
C GLY A 85 28.23 -14.36 -0.79
N GLY A 86 27.14 -14.87 -0.21
CA GLY A 86 27.10 -15.42 1.13
C GLY A 86 26.77 -14.38 2.21
N VAL A 87 25.93 -14.77 3.17
CA VAL A 87 25.47 -13.92 4.27
C VAL A 87 25.54 -14.65 5.62
N SER A 88 25.56 -13.87 6.71
CA SER A 88 25.47 -14.44 8.05
C SER A 88 24.03 -14.71 8.47
N VAL A 89 23.83 -15.62 9.42
CA VAL A 89 22.51 -15.81 10.06
C VAL A 89 22.00 -14.52 10.70
N ALA A 90 22.91 -13.70 11.25
CA ALA A 90 22.56 -12.39 11.81
C ALA A 90 22.01 -11.43 10.75
N TYR A 91 22.58 -11.42 9.54
CA TYR A 91 22.04 -10.62 8.43
C TYR A 91 20.60 -11.03 8.07
N VAL A 92 20.31 -12.33 8.03
CA VAL A 92 18.95 -12.83 7.77
C VAL A 92 17.99 -12.47 8.91
N ALA A 93 18.45 -12.45 10.16
CA ALA A 93 17.64 -11.99 11.28
C ALA A 93 17.34 -10.48 11.19
N GLU A 94 18.33 -9.67 10.82
CA GLU A 94 18.16 -8.22 10.62
C GLU A 94 17.26 -7.88 9.42
N SER A 95 17.26 -8.69 8.37
CA SER A 95 16.32 -8.50 7.26
C SER A 95 14.87 -8.78 7.70
N ILE A 96 14.63 -9.75 8.59
CA ILE A 96 13.29 -9.94 9.18
C ILE A 96 12.87 -8.69 9.99
N ALA A 97 13.77 -8.15 10.82
CA ALA A 97 13.50 -6.94 11.61
C ALA A 97 13.25 -5.70 10.73
N THR A 98 13.99 -5.58 9.63
CA THR A 98 13.79 -4.51 8.63
C THR A 98 12.43 -4.64 7.96
N PHE A 99 12.04 -5.85 7.54
CA PHE A 99 10.72 -6.07 6.96
C PHE A 99 9.59 -5.78 7.96
N GLN A 100 9.75 -6.17 9.22
CA GLN A 100 8.81 -5.82 10.29
C GLN A 100 8.66 -4.29 10.44
N THR A 101 9.76 -3.55 10.33
CA THR A 101 9.74 -2.07 10.37
C THR A 101 8.95 -1.50 9.18
N MET A 102 9.09 -2.09 8.00
CA MET A 102 8.32 -1.70 6.81
C MET A 102 6.84 -2.01 6.99
N LEU A 103 6.47 -3.18 7.53
CA LEU A 103 5.08 -3.52 7.84
C LEU A 103 4.45 -2.53 8.84
N ASN A 104 5.15 -2.25 9.94
CA ASN A 104 4.66 -1.29 10.93
C ASN A 104 4.48 0.12 10.35
N THR A 105 5.36 0.52 9.43
CA THR A 105 5.28 1.80 8.74
C THR A 105 4.13 1.82 7.74
N PHE A 106 3.95 0.71 7.02
CA PHE A 106 2.85 0.54 6.08
C PHE A 106 1.50 0.54 6.77
N ASP A 107 1.37 -0.10 7.94
CA ASP A 107 0.13 -0.10 8.73
C ASP A 107 -0.31 1.30 9.16
N ARG A 108 0.65 2.21 9.40
CA ARG A 108 0.37 3.63 9.68
C ARG A 108 0.04 4.43 8.41
N PHE A 109 0.59 4.02 7.28
CA PHE A 109 0.35 4.62 5.97
C PHE A 109 -1.01 4.19 5.39
N THR A 110 -1.44 2.96 5.66
CA THR A 110 -2.74 2.46 5.25
C THR A 110 -3.84 3.16 6.02
N PRO A 111 -4.91 3.58 5.35
CA PRO A 111 -6.06 4.11 6.03
C PRO A 111 -6.65 3.05 6.96
N ARG A 112 -6.84 3.38 8.24
CA ARG A 112 -7.45 2.45 9.19
C ARG A 112 -8.88 2.18 8.76
N GLU A 113 -9.27 0.91 8.78
CA GLU A 113 -10.67 0.53 8.79
C GLU A 113 -11.23 1.02 10.12
N GLN A 114 -12.08 2.05 10.07
CA GLN A 114 -12.89 2.37 11.23
C GLN A 114 -13.88 1.21 11.35
N SER A 115 -13.85 0.47 12.45
CA SER A 115 -14.99 -0.38 12.80
C SER A 115 -16.24 0.50 12.74
N PRO A 116 -17.37 0.03 12.18
CA PRO A 116 -18.60 0.80 12.26
C PRO A 116 -18.84 1.13 13.73
N ASP A 117 -18.90 2.42 14.05
CA ASP A 117 -19.21 2.90 15.39
C ASP A 117 -20.53 2.28 15.82
N ASN A 118 -20.48 1.21 16.62
CA ASN A 118 -21.63 0.69 17.33
C ASN A 118 -21.75 1.52 18.63
N GLY A 119 -22.08 2.79 18.45
CA GLY A 119 -22.03 3.83 19.48
C GLY A 119 -23.09 4.89 19.23
N SER A 120 -24.35 4.45 19.33
CA SER A 120 -25.49 5.21 19.85
C SER A 120 -25.25 6.71 20.12
N ASN A 121 -25.59 7.57 19.14
CA ASN A 121 -25.98 8.95 19.41
C ASN A 121 -27.51 9.01 19.49
N ALA A 122 -28.06 8.29 20.47
CA ALA A 122 -29.42 8.50 20.91
C ALA A 122 -29.43 9.74 21.83
N GLY A 123 -30.07 10.82 21.38
CA GLY A 123 -30.49 11.90 22.28
C GLY A 123 -29.63 13.16 22.28
N ARG A 124 -29.58 13.87 21.16
CA ARG A 124 -29.61 15.35 21.21
C ARG A 124 -30.84 15.85 20.49
N SER A 125 -31.94 15.86 21.24
CA SER A 125 -33.15 16.60 20.90
C SER A 125 -32.80 18.09 20.89
N LEU A 126 -32.76 18.68 19.69
CA LEU A 126 -32.79 20.13 19.54
C LEU A 126 -34.24 20.50 19.21
N THR A 127 -34.93 21.00 20.21
CA THR A 127 -36.23 21.65 20.07
C THR A 127 -36.10 22.89 19.16
N PRO A 128 -37.12 23.22 18.34
CA PRO A 128 -37.10 24.46 17.56
C PRO A 128 -37.34 25.67 18.47
N GLY A 129 -36.31 26.49 18.67
CA GLY A 129 -36.40 27.80 19.32
C GLY A 129 -36.27 28.92 18.30
N THR A 130 -37.30 29.76 18.24
CA THR A 130 -37.51 31.06 17.56
C THR A 130 -36.30 31.80 16.96
N PRO A 131 -36.41 32.37 15.73
CA PRO A 131 -35.38 33.24 15.14
C PRO A 131 -35.51 34.70 15.63
N PRO A 132 -34.40 35.44 15.84
CA PRO A 132 -34.46 36.89 15.89
C PRO A 132 -34.49 37.48 14.47
N SER A 133 -35.29 38.53 14.34
CA SER A 133 -35.62 39.30 13.15
C SER A 133 -34.63 40.46 12.88
N GLY A 134 -34.42 40.75 11.58
CA GLY A 134 -34.00 42.07 11.03
C GLY A 134 -32.49 42.33 10.91
N GLY A 135 -31.95 42.77 9.76
CA GLY A 135 -32.57 43.19 8.50
C GLY A 135 -31.57 43.53 7.37
N ARG A 136 -32.13 43.59 6.14
CA ARG A 136 -31.76 44.31 4.88
C ARG A 136 -30.28 44.36 4.45
N SER A 137 -29.84 43.61 3.42
CA SER A 137 -30.01 43.79 1.95
C SER A 137 -29.48 45.11 1.40
N LEU A 138 -28.45 45.05 0.53
CA LEU A 138 -28.36 45.65 -0.82
C LEU A 138 -27.16 45.03 -1.59
N THR A 139 -27.43 44.35 -2.71
CA THR A 139 -26.49 44.06 -3.83
C THR A 139 -26.60 45.18 -4.89
N PRO A 140 -25.98 45.16 -6.10
CA PRO A 140 -24.93 44.30 -6.71
C PRO A 140 -23.80 45.09 -7.45
N GLY A 141 -22.75 44.41 -7.93
CA GLY A 141 -21.85 44.97 -8.96
C GLY A 141 -20.70 44.07 -9.42
N ARG A 142 -20.88 43.44 -10.60
CA ARG A 142 -19.90 42.79 -11.50
C ARG A 142 -20.52 42.91 -12.93
N PRO A 143 -19.87 42.75 -14.12
CA PRO A 143 -18.48 42.50 -14.62
C PRO A 143 -18.12 43.51 -15.78
N PRO A 144 -17.32 43.27 -16.87
CA PRO A 144 -16.51 42.11 -17.34
C PRO A 144 -15.12 42.36 -18.04
N ALA A 145 -14.46 41.21 -18.32
CA ALA A 145 -13.57 40.83 -19.44
C ALA A 145 -12.17 41.49 -19.55
N ASP A 146 -11.11 40.88 -20.11
CA ASP A 146 -11.03 40.00 -21.29
C ASP A 146 -9.66 39.21 -21.36
N PRO A 147 -9.16 38.62 -22.47
CA PRO A 147 -9.00 37.16 -22.64
C PRO A 147 -7.59 36.69 -23.05
N GLY A 148 -7.41 35.37 -23.21
CA GLY A 148 -6.29 34.73 -23.92
C GLY A 148 -6.07 33.30 -23.41
N GLN A 149 -6.73 32.28 -23.99
CA GLN A 149 -6.23 31.41 -25.10
C GLN A 149 -4.85 30.79 -24.84
N SER A 150 -4.52 29.53 -25.17
CA SER A 150 -5.22 28.26 -25.48
C SER A 150 -4.13 27.30 -26.01
N GLY A 151 -4.24 26.01 -25.73
CA GLY A 151 -3.63 24.91 -26.52
C GLY A 151 -2.27 24.43 -26.01
N THR A 152 -1.86 23.15 -26.11
CA THR A 152 -2.37 21.89 -26.69
C THR A 152 -1.44 20.80 -26.09
N GLY A 153 -1.88 19.62 -25.64
CA GLY A 153 -2.34 18.51 -26.48
C GLY A 153 -1.16 17.74 -27.11
N GLY A 154 -0.80 16.56 -26.58
CA GLY A 154 0.21 15.67 -27.18
C GLY A 154 0.19 14.24 -26.62
N LYS A 155 -0.52 13.34 -27.31
CA LYS A 155 -0.49 11.87 -27.17
C LYS A 155 0.68 11.28 -27.98
N GLY A 156 1.22 10.14 -27.54
CA GLY A 156 2.02 9.21 -28.35
C GLY A 156 2.73 8.17 -27.47
N THR A 157 2.14 6.99 -27.23
CA THR A 157 2.26 5.71 -27.98
C THR A 157 3.40 4.79 -27.51
N THR A 158 2.97 3.67 -26.93
CA THR A 158 3.45 2.28 -27.10
C THR A 158 4.95 1.99 -27.11
N GLY A 159 5.39 1.21 -26.13
CA GLY A 159 6.56 0.34 -26.24
C GLY A 159 6.35 -0.89 -25.36
N ASP A 160 6.13 -2.05 -26.01
CA ASP A 160 6.26 -3.38 -25.39
C ASP A 160 7.62 -3.51 -24.70
N VAL A 161 7.65 -4.06 -23.48
CA VAL A 161 8.89 -4.59 -22.89
C VAL A 161 8.72 -6.10 -22.70
N PRO A 162 9.50 -6.92 -23.43
CA PRO A 162 9.47 -8.38 -23.30
C PRO A 162 9.90 -8.85 -21.91
N GLY A 163 9.37 -10.01 -21.52
CA GLY A 163 9.48 -10.61 -20.19
C GLY A 163 10.89 -10.62 -19.62
N GLU A 164 11.06 -9.84 -18.56
CA GLU A 164 12.24 -9.88 -17.72
C GLU A 164 12.13 -11.09 -16.80
N ARG A 165 13.16 -11.95 -16.80
CA ARG A 165 13.31 -12.97 -15.77
C ARG A 165 13.21 -12.27 -14.43
N ARG A 166 12.27 -12.68 -13.58
CA ARG A 166 12.36 -12.39 -12.15
C ARG A 166 13.65 -13.03 -11.65
N THR A 167 14.68 -12.20 -11.49
CA THR A 167 15.78 -12.43 -10.56
C THR A 167 15.23 -12.45 -9.14
#